data_AF-A0A8T0FQ65-F1
#
_entry.id   AF-A0A8T0FQ65-F1
#
_cell.length_a   1.000
_cell.length_b   1.000
_cell.length_c   1.000
_cell.angle_alpha   90.00
_cell.angle_beta   90.00
_cell.angle_gamma   90.00
#
_symmetry.space_group_name_H-M   'P 1'
#
loop_
_entity.id
_entity.type
_entity.pdbx_description
1 polymer ?
#
loop_
_entity_poly.entity_id
_entity_poly.type
_entity_poly.pdbx_seq_one_letter_code
_entity_poly.pdbx_strand_id
1 'polypeptide(L)'
;MDDCNLFTILQLCDSGSSCIPFVRSASENANNLEKLINLDSLHNATLLNHVSHRASKQQPIVFGVVCSALKIPTRKTGEMYLFNCLRTILASTVRLGKIGSIQVCERHFKDGKVLYRTTFYNESTGETLSAPLKKPRVKENALPSVFPVCPTYLSSSTSSIRESPSKKRQRLEQVQIEHSIIESLISKQNYDSKTAYDTDQPEPSQSQPILEKSTVSPNPTKPSTITRYGRTV
;
A
#
# COMPACT_ATOMS: atom_id res chain seq x y z
N MET A 1 -19.33 -31.80 13.13
CA MET A 1 -18.24 -30.81 13.34
C MET A 1 -17.55 -30.71 12.00
N ASP A 2 -17.45 -29.51 11.40
CA ASP A 2 -17.00 -29.40 10.01
C ASP A 2 -15.53 -29.83 9.86
N ASP A 3 -15.19 -30.56 8.80
CA ASP A 3 -13.84 -31.09 8.57
C ASP A 3 -12.77 -29.98 8.59
N CYS A 4 -13.12 -28.78 8.11
CA CYS A 4 -12.25 -27.61 8.12
C CYS A 4 -11.95 -27.10 9.55
N ASN A 5 -12.91 -27.22 10.47
CA ASN A 5 -12.73 -26.84 11.87
C ASN A 5 -11.84 -27.85 12.58
N LEU A 6 -12.07 -29.16 12.36
CA LEU A 6 -11.21 -30.22 12.90
C LEU A 6 -9.76 -30.10 12.37
N PHE A 7 -9.58 -29.91 11.06
CA PHE A 7 -8.26 -29.68 10.46
C PHE A 7 -7.54 -28.46 11.05
N THR A 8 -8.26 -27.36 11.25
CA THR A 8 -7.69 -26.13 11.84
C THR A 8 -7.24 -26.34 13.28
N ILE A 9 -8.02 -27.08 14.08
CA ILE A 9 -7.66 -27.42 15.47
C ILE A 9 -6.41 -28.31 15.50
N LEU A 10 -6.38 -29.38 14.68
CA LEU A 10 -5.23 -30.29 14.62
C LEU A 10 -3.95 -29.56 14.22
N GLN A 11 -3.97 -28.75 13.16
CA GLN A 11 -2.80 -27.98 12.73
C GLN A 11 -2.34 -26.94 13.76
N LEU A 12 -3.25 -26.37 14.55
CA LEU A 12 -2.91 -25.45 15.63
C LEU A 12 -2.32 -26.19 16.85
N CYS A 13 -2.81 -27.38 17.16
CA CYS A 13 -2.22 -28.28 18.17
C CYS A 13 -0.81 -28.74 17.77
N ASP A 14 -0.63 -29.17 16.52
CA ASP A 14 0.68 -29.57 15.97
C ASP A 14 1.67 -28.39 16.07
N SER A 15 1.30 -27.23 15.53
CA SER A 15 2.12 -26.00 15.60
C SER A 15 2.40 -25.57 17.04
N GLY A 16 1.43 -25.77 17.94
CA GLY A 16 1.57 -25.50 19.38
C GLY A 16 2.60 -26.41 20.03
N SER A 17 2.53 -27.71 19.76
CA SER A 17 3.47 -28.70 20.30
C SER A 17 4.87 -28.55 19.72
N SER A 18 4.99 -28.34 18.40
CA SER A 18 6.27 -28.30 17.70
C SER A 18 7.00 -26.96 17.84
N CYS A 19 6.31 -25.81 17.77
CA CYS A 19 6.97 -24.51 17.63
C CYS A 19 7.04 -23.70 18.92
N ILE A 20 6.03 -23.77 19.81
CA ILE A 20 6.00 -22.94 21.03
C ILE A 20 7.18 -23.19 21.99
N PRO A 21 7.69 -24.43 22.16
CA PRO A 21 8.91 -24.64 22.95
C PRO A 21 10.09 -23.81 22.41
N PHE A 22 10.33 -23.80 21.09
CA PHE A 22 11.40 -23.00 20.48
C PHE A 22 11.15 -21.50 20.60
N VAL A 23 9.92 -21.01 20.37
CA VAL A 23 9.55 -19.60 20.58
C VAL A 23 9.86 -19.16 22.02
N ARG A 24 9.46 -19.99 23.00
CA ARG A 24 9.65 -19.74 24.42
C ARG A 24 11.13 -19.73 24.79
N SER A 25 11.87 -20.78 24.45
CA SER A 25 13.30 -20.87 24.76
C SER A 25 14.11 -19.77 24.07
N ALA A 26 13.75 -19.37 22.85
CA ALA A 26 14.39 -18.24 22.17
C ALA A 26 14.07 -16.90 22.82
N SER A 27 12.83 -16.69 23.30
CA SER A 27 12.43 -15.49 24.04
C SER A 27 13.11 -15.40 25.42
N GLU A 28 13.34 -16.52 26.11
CA GLU A 28 14.02 -16.56 27.41
C GLU A 28 15.55 -16.42 27.29
N ASN A 29 16.12 -16.79 26.14
CA ASN A 29 17.58 -16.84 25.92
C ASN A 29 18.04 -15.89 24.79
N ALA A 30 17.28 -14.83 24.50
CA ALA A 30 17.51 -13.93 23.38
C ALA A 30 18.91 -13.26 23.34
N ASN A 31 19.58 -13.17 24.50
CA ASN A 31 20.92 -12.59 24.64
C ASN A 31 22.05 -13.61 24.43
N ASN A 32 21.76 -14.92 24.30
CA ASN A 32 22.76 -15.98 24.15
C ASN A 32 22.73 -16.53 22.72
N LEU A 33 23.64 -16.03 21.87
CA LEU A 33 23.73 -16.38 20.46
C LEU A 33 24.00 -17.89 20.23
N GLU A 34 24.90 -18.50 21.00
CA GLU A 34 25.24 -19.92 20.89
C GLU A 34 23.99 -20.80 21.13
N LYS A 35 23.22 -20.48 22.17
CA LYS A 35 21.97 -21.19 22.49
C LYS A 35 20.90 -20.98 21.41
N LEU A 36 20.84 -19.81 20.79
CA LEU A 36 19.95 -19.56 19.65
C LEU A 36 20.34 -20.35 18.39
N ILE A 37 21.64 -20.47 18.09
CA ILE A 37 22.15 -21.29 16.98
C ILE A 37 21.81 -22.76 17.22
N ASN A 38 22.05 -23.27 18.43
CA ASN A 38 21.71 -24.64 18.80
C ASN A 38 20.19 -24.90 18.73
N LEU A 39 19.35 -23.94 19.14
CA LEU A 39 17.89 -24.03 19.01
C LEU A 39 17.41 -24.02 17.56
N ASP A 40 18.01 -23.22 16.67
CA ASP A 40 17.66 -23.20 15.25
C ASP A 40 18.12 -24.49 14.55
N SER A 41 19.31 -25.00 14.87
CA SER A 41 19.79 -26.31 14.40
C SER A 41 18.87 -27.45 14.83
N LEU A 42 18.48 -27.49 16.12
CA LEU A 42 17.55 -28.48 16.65
C LEU A 42 16.16 -28.36 16.01
N HIS A 43 15.65 -27.14 15.83
CA HIS A 43 14.37 -26.93 15.16
C HIS A 43 14.40 -27.42 13.71
N ASN A 44 15.45 -27.08 12.96
CA ASN A 44 15.63 -27.59 11.59
C ASN A 44 15.67 -29.13 11.56
N ALA A 45 16.33 -29.79 12.53
CA ALA A 45 16.34 -31.25 12.63
C ALA A 45 14.96 -31.88 12.91
N THR A 46 14.01 -31.14 13.50
CA THR A 46 12.62 -31.60 13.65
C THR A 46 11.77 -31.52 12.38
N LEU A 47 12.26 -30.89 11.30
CA LEU A 47 11.52 -30.74 10.05
C LEU A 47 11.67 -32.00 9.18
N LEU A 48 10.63 -32.85 9.19
CA LEU A 48 10.65 -34.17 8.55
C LEU A 48 10.70 -34.19 7.01
N ASN A 49 10.62 -33.04 6.32
CA ASN A 49 10.62 -33.02 4.86
C ASN A 49 11.18 -31.71 4.26
N HIS A 50 11.64 -31.79 3.02
CA HIS A 50 12.23 -30.66 2.27
C HIS A 50 11.26 -29.50 2.03
N VAL A 51 9.95 -29.75 1.95
CA VAL A 51 8.95 -28.68 1.82
C VAL A 51 8.86 -27.88 3.11
N SER A 52 8.85 -28.54 4.28
CA SER A 52 8.92 -27.90 5.59
C SER A 52 10.20 -27.09 5.78
N HIS A 53 11.37 -27.62 5.42
CA HIS A 53 12.62 -26.84 5.40
C HIS A 53 12.51 -25.57 4.53
N ARG A 54 11.98 -25.70 3.30
CA ARG A 54 11.82 -24.55 2.38
C ARG A 54 10.73 -23.56 2.82
N ALA A 55 9.72 -24.04 3.55
CA ALA A 55 8.62 -23.25 4.10
C ALA A 55 8.96 -22.60 5.45
N SER A 56 10.06 -23.00 6.10
CA SER A 56 10.54 -22.53 7.42
C SER A 56 10.97 -21.04 7.48
N LYS A 57 10.47 -20.20 6.55
CA LYS A 57 10.61 -18.74 6.59
C LYS A 57 9.89 -18.09 7.79
N GLN A 58 9.09 -18.86 8.53
CA GLN A 58 8.48 -18.47 9.80
C GLN A 58 9.26 -19.05 10.99
N GLN A 59 10.56 -18.78 11.07
CA GLN A 59 11.44 -19.29 12.14
C GLN A 59 10.88 -18.93 13.54
N PRO A 60 10.45 -19.91 14.36
CA PRO A 60 9.91 -19.63 15.69
C PRO A 60 10.95 -19.00 16.62
N ILE A 61 12.23 -19.34 16.43
CA ILE A 61 13.37 -18.78 17.17
C ILE A 61 13.43 -17.26 16.96
N VAL A 62 13.44 -16.80 15.70
CA VAL A 62 13.51 -15.37 15.36
C VAL A 62 12.31 -14.61 15.91
N PHE A 63 11.11 -15.19 15.84
CA PHE A 63 9.91 -14.59 16.43
C PHE A 63 10.04 -14.41 17.96
N GLY A 64 10.57 -15.41 18.65
CA GLY A 64 10.86 -15.34 20.10
C GLY A 64 11.87 -14.25 20.45
N VAL A 65 12.99 -14.17 19.71
CA VAL A 65 14.02 -13.13 19.90
C VAL A 65 13.47 -11.73 19.69
N VAL A 66 12.73 -11.50 18.59
CA VAL A 66 12.11 -10.19 18.29
C VAL A 66 11.13 -9.78 19.39
N CYS A 67 10.31 -10.70 19.89
CA CYS A 67 9.38 -10.39 20.97
C CYS A 67 10.09 -10.10 22.30
N SER A 68 11.22 -10.76 22.59
CA SER A 68 12.08 -10.42 23.73
C SER A 68 12.71 -9.04 23.59
N ALA A 69 13.19 -8.67 22.40
CA ALA A 69 13.73 -7.33 22.13
C ALA A 69 12.65 -6.23 22.32
N LEU A 70 11.39 -6.54 21.97
CA LEU A 70 10.22 -5.70 22.21
C LEU A 70 9.70 -5.75 23.67
N LYS A 71 10.39 -6.45 24.59
CA LYS A 71 10.02 -6.64 26.01
C LYS A 71 8.61 -7.23 26.22
N ILE A 72 8.16 -8.09 25.30
CA ILE A 72 6.87 -8.78 25.41
C ILE A 72 7.02 -9.99 26.35
N PRO A 73 6.11 -10.20 27.32
CA PRO A 73 6.16 -11.37 28.21
C PRO A 73 6.07 -12.68 27.44
N THR A 74 6.90 -13.67 27.78
CA THR A 74 7.05 -14.96 27.09
C THR A 74 5.72 -15.71 26.86
N ARG A 75 4.78 -15.65 27.83
CA ARG A 75 3.42 -16.21 27.66
C ARG A 75 2.66 -15.53 26.52
N LYS A 76 2.73 -14.19 26.44
CA LYS A 76 2.08 -13.39 25.39
C LYS A 76 2.73 -13.62 24.02
N THR A 77 4.04 -13.83 23.99
CA THR A 77 4.77 -14.22 22.77
C THR A 77 4.21 -15.53 22.20
N GLY A 78 3.98 -16.56 23.03
CA GLY A 78 3.39 -17.82 22.59
C GLY A 78 1.96 -17.67 22.05
N GLU A 79 1.11 -16.92 22.75
CA GLU A 79 -0.25 -16.59 22.30
C GLU A 79 -0.24 -15.86 20.94
N MET A 80 0.68 -14.91 20.76
CA MET A 80 0.81 -14.12 19.53
C MET A 80 1.35 -14.96 18.35
N TYR A 81 2.21 -15.93 18.61
CA TYR A 81 2.65 -16.90 17.60
C TYR A 81 1.49 -17.79 17.13
N LEU A 82 0.73 -18.39 18.07
CA LEU A 82 -0.45 -19.21 17.74
C LEU A 82 -1.52 -18.41 16.99
N PHE A 83 -1.76 -17.15 17.36
CA PHE A 83 -2.67 -16.28 16.63
C PHE A 83 -2.23 -16.05 15.18
N ASN A 84 -0.93 -15.89 14.93
CA ASN A 84 -0.39 -15.78 13.58
C ASN A 84 -0.53 -17.08 12.78
N CYS A 85 -0.32 -18.25 13.40
CA CYS A 85 -0.58 -19.56 12.78
C CYS A 85 -2.06 -19.73 12.43
N LEU A 86 -2.98 -19.41 13.34
CA LEU A 86 -4.42 -19.45 13.08
C LEU A 86 -4.80 -18.50 11.93
N ARG A 87 -4.25 -17.28 11.91
CA ARG A 87 -4.45 -16.31 10.83
C ARG A 87 -3.98 -16.84 9.46
N THR A 88 -2.83 -17.53 9.38
CA THR A 88 -2.34 -18.09 8.11
C THR A 88 -3.13 -19.32 7.67
N ILE A 89 -3.57 -20.17 8.61
CA ILE A 89 -4.48 -21.30 8.33
C ILE A 89 -5.81 -20.77 7.78
N LEU A 90 -6.45 -19.81 8.45
CA LEU A 90 -7.71 -19.20 8.01
C LEU A 90 -7.58 -18.49 6.64
N ALA A 91 -6.48 -17.76 6.41
CA ALA A 91 -6.21 -17.16 5.10
C ALA A 91 -6.05 -18.21 3.99
N SER A 92 -5.51 -19.39 4.32
CA SER A 92 -5.32 -20.49 3.39
C SER A 92 -6.61 -21.26 3.10
N THR A 93 -7.43 -21.54 4.12
CA THR A 93 -8.73 -22.21 3.96
C THR A 93 -9.72 -21.35 3.18
N VAL A 94 -9.66 -20.01 3.33
CA VAL A 94 -10.39 -19.05 2.47
C VAL A 94 -9.90 -19.10 1.02
N ARG A 95 -8.58 -19.10 0.78
CA ARG A 95 -8.01 -19.19 -0.58
C ARG A 95 -8.30 -20.53 -1.28
N LEU A 96 -8.46 -21.60 -0.51
CA LEU A 96 -8.86 -22.92 -1.00
C LEU A 96 -10.37 -23.07 -1.20
N GLY A 97 -11.17 -22.02 -0.92
CA GLY A 97 -12.62 -22.04 -1.07
C GLY A 97 -13.36 -22.96 -0.10
N LYS A 98 -12.69 -23.43 0.96
CA LYS A 98 -13.28 -24.30 2.00
C LYS A 98 -14.10 -23.52 3.02
N ILE A 99 -13.63 -22.31 3.32
CA ILE A 99 -14.42 -21.26 3.97
C ILE A 99 -14.64 -20.18 2.93
N GLY A 100 -15.86 -19.66 2.82
CA GLY A 100 -16.12 -18.53 1.93
C GLY A 100 -15.25 -17.34 2.32
N SER A 101 -14.78 -16.56 1.35
CA SER A 101 -14.28 -15.22 1.66
C SER A 101 -15.34 -14.45 2.46
N ILE A 102 -14.94 -13.44 3.24
CA ILE A 102 -15.90 -12.46 3.77
C ILE A 102 -16.58 -11.84 2.54
N GLN A 103 -17.78 -12.35 2.23
CA GLN A 103 -18.50 -11.94 1.06
C GLN A 103 -19.03 -10.55 1.33
N VAL A 104 -18.40 -9.57 0.68
CA VAL A 104 -18.94 -8.22 0.50
C VAL A 104 -20.18 -8.32 -0.40
N CYS A 105 -21.24 -8.90 0.16
CA CYS A 105 -22.57 -8.96 -0.44
C CYS A 105 -23.20 -7.57 -0.47
N GLU A 106 -24.28 -7.41 -1.23
CA GLU A 106 -25.01 -6.14 -1.42
C GLU A 106 -25.28 -5.36 -0.13
N ARG A 107 -25.52 -6.04 1.00
CA ARG A 107 -25.71 -5.46 2.34
C ARG A 107 -24.54 -4.61 2.87
N HIS A 108 -23.35 -4.71 2.26
CA HIS A 108 -22.19 -3.88 2.64
C HIS A 108 -22.16 -2.52 1.93
N PHE A 109 -23.06 -2.30 0.97
CA PHE A 109 -23.20 -1.06 0.23
C PHE A 109 -24.49 -0.34 0.65
N LYS A 110 -24.44 0.99 0.76
CA LYS A 110 -25.64 1.82 0.92
C LYS A 110 -26.51 1.76 -0.33
N ASP A 111 -27.80 2.01 -0.17
CA ASP A 111 -28.78 2.02 -1.27
C ASP A 111 -28.35 2.93 -2.42
N GLY A 112 -28.68 2.51 -3.65
CA GLY A 112 -28.29 3.21 -4.87
C GLY A 112 -26.81 3.08 -5.28
N LYS A 113 -25.97 2.37 -4.52
CA LYS A 113 -24.60 1.98 -4.94
C LYS A 113 -24.52 0.62 -5.66
N VAL A 114 -25.59 -0.17 -5.61
CA VAL A 114 -25.76 -1.44 -6.35
C VAL A 114 -26.75 -1.24 -7.50
N LEU A 115 -26.45 -1.83 -8.66
CA LEU A 115 -27.25 -1.84 -9.88
C LEU A 115 -27.95 -3.20 -10.02
N TYR A 116 -29.29 -3.17 -10.04
CA TYR A 116 -30.14 -4.33 -10.28
C TYR A 116 -30.70 -4.40 -11.71
N ARG A 117 -30.51 -3.33 -12.50
CA ARG A 117 -30.92 -3.24 -13.91
C ARG A 117 -29.76 -2.74 -14.77
N THR A 118 -29.76 -3.15 -16.03
CA THR A 118 -28.94 -2.57 -17.10
C THR A 118 -29.85 -1.85 -18.09
N THR A 119 -29.36 -0.77 -18.68
CA THR A 119 -30.05 0.03 -19.68
C THR A 119 -29.24 -0.01 -20.98
N PHE A 120 -29.90 -0.37 -22.07
CA PHE A 120 -29.34 -0.33 -23.42
C PHE A 120 -30.14 0.67 -24.24
N TYR A 121 -29.44 1.64 -24.84
CA TYR A 121 -30.07 2.63 -25.73
C TYR A 121 -30.06 2.08 -27.16
N ASN A 122 -31.22 2.04 -27.81
CA ASN A 122 -31.33 1.63 -29.20
C ASN A 122 -31.43 2.87 -30.10
N GLU A 123 -30.34 3.20 -30.78
CA GLU A 123 -30.24 4.38 -31.66
C GLU A 123 -31.28 4.37 -32.80
N SER A 124 -31.72 3.19 -33.25
CA SER A 124 -32.67 3.06 -34.37
C SER A 124 -34.14 3.21 -33.98
N THR A 125 -34.49 3.01 -32.70
CA THR A 125 -35.88 3.19 -32.21
C THR A 125 -36.04 4.37 -31.25
N GLY A 126 -34.93 4.97 -30.78
CA GLY A 126 -34.93 6.05 -29.77
C GLY A 126 -35.29 5.58 -28.36
N GLU A 127 -35.55 4.28 -28.17
CA GLU A 127 -35.99 3.71 -26.89
C GLU A 127 -34.82 3.23 -26.04
N THR A 128 -34.95 3.42 -24.72
CA THR A 128 -34.02 2.85 -23.73
C THR A 128 -34.61 1.58 -23.14
N LEU A 129 -34.09 0.42 -23.56
CA LEU A 129 -34.51 -0.88 -23.05
C LEU A 129 -33.85 -1.15 -21.69
N SER A 130 -34.65 -1.53 -20.69
CA SER A 130 -34.15 -1.81 -19.33
C SER A 130 -34.40 -3.26 -18.92
N ALA A 131 -33.31 -4.03 -18.72
CA ALA A 131 -33.36 -5.43 -18.32
C ALA A 131 -32.86 -5.65 -16.88
N PRO A 132 -33.51 -6.51 -16.07
CA PRO A 132 -33.03 -6.88 -14.75
C PRO A 132 -31.76 -7.76 -14.84
N LEU A 133 -30.81 -7.56 -13.93
CA LEU A 133 -29.55 -8.30 -13.88
C LEU A 133 -29.69 -9.55 -12.99
N LYS A 134 -29.38 -10.74 -13.54
CA LYS A 134 -29.35 -12.01 -12.79
C LYS A 134 -28.33 -12.02 -11.63
N LYS A 135 -27.32 -11.16 -11.68
CA LYS A 135 -26.37 -10.88 -10.59
C LYS A 135 -26.24 -9.36 -10.44
N PRO A 136 -26.57 -8.76 -9.29
CA PRO A 136 -26.42 -7.33 -9.07
C PRO A 136 -24.97 -6.89 -9.27
N ARG A 137 -24.76 -5.70 -9.85
CA ARG A 137 -23.42 -5.14 -10.10
C ARG A 137 -23.20 -3.90 -9.25
N VAL A 138 -22.05 -3.79 -8.60
CA VAL A 138 -21.66 -2.59 -7.86
C VAL A 138 -21.38 -1.45 -8.87
N LYS A 139 -21.84 -0.22 -8.58
CA LYS A 139 -21.53 0.96 -9.43
C LYS A 139 -20.03 1.22 -9.47
N GLU A 140 -19.56 1.79 -10.57
CA GLU A 140 -18.16 2.20 -10.69
C GLU A 140 -17.79 3.18 -9.55
N ASN A 141 -16.63 2.96 -8.93
CA ASN A 141 -16.14 3.68 -7.74
C ASN A 141 -17.02 3.58 -6.47
N ALA A 142 -17.99 2.66 -6.40
CA ALA A 142 -18.70 2.42 -5.14
C ALA A 142 -17.86 1.56 -4.17
N LEU A 143 -17.74 2.04 -2.94
CA LEU A 143 -17.00 1.38 -1.86
C LEU A 143 -17.96 0.74 -0.85
N PRO A 144 -17.60 -0.42 -0.27
CA PRO A 144 -18.30 -0.96 0.89
C PRO A 144 -18.21 0.04 2.05
N SER A 145 -19.34 0.34 2.67
CA SER A 145 -19.48 1.36 3.73
C SER A 145 -20.34 0.91 4.90
N VAL A 146 -20.95 -0.28 4.81
CA VAL A 146 -21.65 -0.93 5.91
C VAL A 146 -20.84 -2.17 6.28
N PHE A 147 -20.22 -2.15 7.46
CA PHE A 147 -19.49 -3.27 8.02
C PHE A 147 -20.14 -3.66 9.36
N PRO A 148 -20.73 -4.86 9.50
CA PRO A 148 -21.32 -5.28 10.76
C PRO A 148 -20.23 -5.33 11.85
N VAL A 149 -20.55 -4.81 13.04
CA VAL A 149 -19.63 -4.67 14.20
C VAL A 149 -18.46 -3.68 13.96
N CYS A 150 -18.55 -2.77 12.98
CA CYS A 150 -17.62 -1.64 12.92
C CYS A 150 -18.04 -0.54 13.91
N PRO A 151 -17.16 -0.07 14.82
CA PRO A 151 -17.48 1.04 15.71
C PRO A 151 -17.88 2.31 14.96
N THR A 152 -18.80 3.09 15.52
CA THR A 152 -19.31 4.34 14.92
C THR A 152 -18.20 5.35 14.64
N TYR A 153 -17.13 5.39 15.45
CA TYR A 153 -15.98 6.28 15.24
C TYR A 153 -15.08 5.90 14.05
N LEU A 154 -15.20 4.68 13.50
CA LEU A 154 -14.52 4.26 12.26
C LEU A 154 -15.44 4.30 11.03
N SER A 155 -16.74 4.50 11.23
CA SER A 155 -17.77 4.43 10.19
C SER A 155 -18.20 5.83 9.75
N SER A 156 -17.27 6.61 9.18
CA SER A 156 -17.59 7.93 8.64
C SER A 156 -18.72 7.85 7.61
N SER A 157 -19.81 8.55 7.88
CA SER A 157 -20.99 8.63 7.00
C SER A 157 -20.64 9.30 5.66
N THR A 158 -19.63 10.17 5.66
CA THR A 158 -18.97 10.79 4.51
C THR A 158 -17.90 9.85 3.92
N SER A 159 -18.19 9.23 2.78
CA SER A 159 -17.15 8.59 1.98
C SER A 159 -16.20 9.65 1.45
N SER A 160 -14.99 9.74 1.99
CA SER A 160 -13.94 10.62 1.45
C SER A 160 -13.63 10.18 0.02
N ILE A 161 -14.09 10.96 -0.97
CA ILE A 161 -13.79 10.70 -2.37
C ILE A 161 -12.29 10.93 -2.55
N ARG A 162 -11.55 9.83 -2.69
CA ARG A 162 -10.11 9.90 -2.97
C ARG A 162 -9.95 10.56 -4.34
N GLU A 163 -9.29 11.72 -4.36
CA GLU A 163 -9.00 12.45 -5.59
C GLU A 163 -8.30 11.51 -6.61
N SER A 164 -8.83 11.44 -7.83
CA SER A 164 -8.23 10.59 -8.86
C SER A 164 -6.83 11.11 -9.24
N PRO A 165 -5.89 10.25 -9.66
CA PRO A 165 -4.53 10.68 -9.98
C PRO A 165 -4.47 11.85 -10.98
N SER A 166 -5.33 11.82 -12.00
CA SER A 166 -5.44 12.89 -13.01
C SER A 166 -5.93 14.21 -12.41
N LYS A 167 -6.94 14.18 -11.54
CA LYS A 167 -7.49 15.39 -10.90
C LYS A 167 -6.49 16.02 -9.92
N LYS A 168 -5.78 15.17 -9.16
CA LYS A 168 -4.67 15.59 -8.30
C LYS A 168 -3.56 16.27 -9.10
N ARG A 169 -3.20 15.69 -10.25
CA ARG A 169 -2.18 16.24 -11.16
C ARG A 169 -2.59 17.60 -11.70
N GLN A 170 -3.80 17.73 -12.26
CA GLN A 170 -4.33 18.99 -12.79
C GLN A 170 -4.34 20.09 -11.73
N ARG A 171 -4.71 19.78 -10.48
CA ARG A 171 -4.69 20.75 -9.38
C ARG A 171 -3.28 21.21 -9.02
N LEU A 172 -2.27 20.33 -9.08
CA LEU A 172 -0.88 20.70 -8.85
C LEU A 172 -0.32 21.55 -10.02
N GLU A 173 -0.68 21.21 -11.26
CA GLU A 173 -0.34 22.00 -12.45
C GLU A 173 -0.96 23.40 -12.37
N GLN A 174 -2.23 23.53 -11.98
CA GLN A 174 -2.91 24.82 -11.77
C GLN A 174 -2.22 25.69 -10.70
N VAL A 175 -1.88 25.11 -9.54
CA VAL A 175 -1.16 25.84 -8.47
C VAL A 175 0.21 26.31 -8.94
N GLN A 176 0.92 25.53 -9.77
CA GLN A 176 2.21 25.93 -10.33
C GLN A 176 2.06 27.08 -11.33
N ILE A 177 1.00 27.09 -12.14
CA ILE A 177 0.68 28.18 -13.07
C ILE A 177 0.39 29.46 -12.27
N GLU A 178 -0.49 29.40 -11.26
CA GLU A 178 -0.83 30.54 -10.40
C GLU A 178 0.41 31.13 -9.70
N HIS A 179 1.30 30.29 -9.17
CA HIS A 179 2.57 30.72 -8.58
C HIS A 179 3.42 31.50 -9.60
N SER A 180 3.61 30.95 -10.80
CA SER A 180 4.42 31.58 -11.85
C SER A 180 3.84 32.92 -12.35
N ILE A 181 2.51 33.06 -12.37
CA ILE A 181 1.83 34.33 -12.71
C ILE A 181 2.11 35.38 -11.63
N ILE A 182 2.00 35.01 -10.35
CA ILE A 182 2.27 35.92 -9.22
C ILE A 182 3.74 36.36 -9.22
N GLU A 183 4.69 35.43 -9.39
CA GLU A 183 6.12 35.76 -9.51
C GLU A 183 6.40 36.69 -10.69
N SER A 184 5.78 36.45 -11.84
CA SER A 184 5.95 37.29 -13.04
C SER A 184 5.37 38.69 -12.86
N LEU A 185 4.22 38.83 -12.19
CA LEU A 185 3.63 40.14 -11.84
C LEU A 185 4.54 40.93 -10.88
N ILE A 186 5.05 40.29 -9.84
CA ILE A 186 5.99 40.90 -8.88
C ILE A 186 7.28 41.31 -9.59
N SER A 187 7.83 40.44 -10.46
CA SER A 187 9.02 40.74 -11.24
C SER A 187 8.81 41.93 -12.18
N LYS A 188 7.64 42.03 -12.84
CA LYS A 188 7.31 43.17 -13.68
C LYS A 188 7.20 44.46 -12.86
N GLN A 189 6.46 44.45 -11.76
CA GLN A 189 6.33 45.62 -10.88
C GLN A 189 7.70 46.11 -10.40
N ASN A 190 8.62 45.20 -10.07
CA ASN A 190 9.99 45.53 -9.68
C ASN A 190 10.83 46.12 -10.83
N TYR A 191 10.62 45.67 -12.08
CA TYR A 191 11.27 46.23 -13.26
C TYR A 191 10.73 47.63 -13.56
N ASP A 192 9.41 47.76 -13.71
CA ASP A 192 8.73 49.03 -14.01
C ASP A 192 9.11 50.12 -12.98
N SER A 193 9.17 49.74 -11.70
CA SER A 193 9.64 50.62 -10.62
C SER A 193 11.09 51.06 -10.82
N LYS A 194 12.01 50.14 -11.14
CA LYS A 194 13.43 50.47 -11.36
C LYS A 194 13.64 51.39 -12.57
N THR A 195 12.94 51.15 -13.67
CA THR A 195 13.01 52.03 -14.86
C THR A 195 12.43 53.42 -14.63
N ALA A 196 11.48 53.57 -13.71
CA ALA A 196 10.89 54.88 -13.38
C ALA A 196 11.85 55.83 -12.65
N TYR A 197 12.97 55.33 -12.11
CA TYR A 197 14.01 56.15 -11.47
C TYR A 197 15.16 56.56 -12.40
N ASP A 198 15.19 56.04 -13.63
CA ASP A 198 16.31 56.17 -14.58
C ASP A 198 15.93 56.97 -15.85
N THR A 199 14.78 57.65 -15.83
CA THR A 199 14.32 58.49 -16.96
C THR A 199 14.70 59.96 -16.75
N ASP A 200 15.99 60.24 -16.71
CA ASP A 200 16.49 61.60 -16.99
C ASP A 200 17.84 61.55 -17.74
N GLN A 201 17.75 61.88 -19.03
CA GLN A 201 18.80 61.97 -20.08
C GLN A 201 18.86 60.84 -21.14
N PRO A 202 19.19 61.16 -22.41
CA PRO A 202 18.49 60.57 -23.56
C PRO A 202 19.26 59.48 -24.32
N GLU A 203 18.49 58.71 -25.11
CA GLU A 203 18.91 57.92 -26.28
C GLU A 203 20.03 58.62 -27.09
N PRO A 204 21.03 57.86 -27.54
CA PRO A 204 20.92 57.47 -28.95
C PRO A 204 21.47 56.08 -29.35
N SER A 205 20.77 55.52 -30.34
CA SER A 205 21.29 54.93 -31.59
C SER A 205 21.35 53.40 -31.74
N GLN A 206 20.82 52.99 -32.89
CA GLN A 206 20.63 51.62 -33.35
C GLN A 206 21.95 50.88 -33.63
N SER A 207 22.00 49.58 -33.32
CA SER A 207 22.62 48.54 -34.17
C SER A 207 22.19 47.13 -33.74
N GLN A 208 21.67 46.34 -34.69
CA GLN A 208 21.74 44.87 -34.67
C GLN A 208 22.67 44.43 -35.83
N PRO A 209 23.10 43.15 -35.92
CA PRO A 209 23.21 42.07 -34.92
C PRO A 209 24.70 41.63 -34.77
N ILE A 210 25.00 40.50 -34.13
CA ILE A 210 25.95 39.45 -34.62
C ILE A 210 26.00 38.24 -33.68
N LEU A 211 26.22 37.08 -34.28
CA LEU A 211 26.37 35.75 -33.68
C LEU A 211 27.87 35.43 -33.53
N GLU A 212 28.36 35.04 -32.34
CA GLU A 212 29.68 34.39 -32.24
C GLU A 212 29.74 33.27 -31.18
N LYS A 213 30.68 32.34 -31.37
CA LYS A 213 30.79 31.02 -30.70
C LYS A 213 32.09 30.90 -29.90
N SER A 214 32.15 29.87 -29.03
CA SER A 214 33.40 29.25 -28.47
C SER A 214 34.15 30.14 -27.44
N THR A 215 34.94 29.71 -26.44
CA THR A 215 35.33 28.45 -25.74
C THR A 215 36.17 28.85 -24.49
N VAL A 216 36.41 28.11 -23.38
CA VAL A 216 36.14 26.71 -22.98
C VAL A 216 36.02 26.55 -21.43
N SER A 217 35.92 25.30 -20.95
CA SER A 217 36.01 24.71 -19.59
C SER A 217 37.30 25.05 -18.75
N PRO A 218 37.44 24.67 -17.44
CA PRO A 218 36.93 23.41 -16.83
C PRO A 218 36.28 23.39 -15.42
N ASN A 219 35.54 22.28 -15.25
CA ASN A 219 35.01 21.57 -14.06
C ASN A 219 36.08 21.20 -12.99
N PRO A 220 35.78 20.54 -11.83
CA PRO A 220 34.64 19.65 -11.50
C PRO A 220 33.93 19.99 -10.15
N THR A 221 32.93 19.28 -9.58
CA THR A 221 32.57 17.84 -9.64
C THR A 221 31.10 17.62 -9.23
N LYS A 222 30.40 16.66 -9.85
CA LYS A 222 29.17 16.03 -9.30
C LYS A 222 29.53 14.68 -8.65
N PRO A 223 28.62 14.08 -7.86
CA PRO A 223 28.12 12.81 -8.36
C PRO A 223 26.60 12.70 -8.32
N SER A 224 26.06 12.13 -9.40
CA SER A 224 24.69 11.62 -9.50
C SER A 224 24.70 10.11 -9.31
N THR A 225 23.62 9.53 -8.77
CA THR A 225 23.34 8.10 -8.97
C THR A 225 21.86 7.89 -9.26
N ILE A 226 21.57 7.55 -10.51
CA ILE A 226 20.28 7.00 -10.94
C ILE A 226 20.50 5.49 -11.11
N THR A 227 19.75 4.66 -10.40
CA THR A 227 19.74 3.21 -10.67
C THR A 227 18.44 2.85 -11.39
N ARG A 228 18.59 2.45 -12.65
CA ARG A 228 17.49 2.01 -13.53
C ARG A 228 17.38 0.48 -13.41
N TYR A 229 16.37 -0.03 -12.69
CA TYR A 229 16.12 -1.47 -12.68
C TYR A 229 15.44 -1.91 -13.98
N GLY A 230 16.20 -2.55 -14.85
CA GLY A 230 15.68 -3.31 -15.98
C GLY A 230 15.03 -4.62 -15.52
N ARG A 231 14.07 -5.10 -16.31
CA ARG A 231 13.39 -6.38 -16.12
C ARG A 231 13.26 -7.05 -17.49
N THR A 232 13.92 -8.19 -17.67
CA THR A 232 13.66 -9.12 -18.77
C THR A 232 13.94 -10.55 -18.32
N VAL A 233 13.06 -11.44 -18.77
CA VAL A 233 13.05 -12.93 -18.64
C VAL A 233 13.25 -13.49 -17.24
#